data_AF-A0A8H5PL67-F1
#
_entry.id   AF-A0A8H5PL67-F1
#
_cell.length_a   1.000
_cell.length_b   1.000
_cell.length_c   1.000
_cell.angle_alpha   90.00
_cell.angle_beta   90.00
_cell.angle_gamma   90.00
#
_symmetry.space_group_name_H-M   'P 1'
#
loop_
_entity.id
_entity.type
_entity.pdbx_description
1 polymer ?
#
loop_
_entity_poly.entity_id
_entity_poly.type
_entity_poly.pdbx_seq_one_letter_code
_entity_poly.pdbx_strand_id
1 'polypeptide(L)'
;MASLSYALSLQQGVPIAAQVLTVIAAILIAIYAYDWVRKERLSPGDPLISLDGKTPEESWINFPKETLVKGAQLCPDSPFQIASYTGRKLILPQKYAEEVRVAENAHFTKSVTADLPWPLPGFKAFPLQHDYDRVLPTVTRGGEWQTISIRGAAMQIVAQNTLRIMVGEKLCRDPELIDIHTRHAGAVFGAGSEIRAFPTALWTIPAHKSAEEIWLKM
;
A
#
# COMPACT_ATOMS: atom_id res chain seq x y z
N MET A 1 17.69 -45.25 9.90
CA MET A 1 18.35 -45.18 11.23
C MET A 1 19.77 -44.61 11.15
N ALA A 2 20.60 -44.95 10.16
CA ALA A 2 21.96 -44.42 10.02
C ALA A 2 22.07 -42.89 9.79
N SER A 3 21.09 -42.26 9.14
CA SER A 3 21.11 -40.80 8.85
C SER A 3 20.90 -39.93 10.09
N LEU A 4 20.06 -40.39 11.04
CA LEU A 4 19.80 -39.69 12.31
C LEU A 4 21.02 -39.77 13.24
N SER A 5 21.69 -40.93 13.28
CA SER A 5 22.93 -41.11 14.06
C SER A 5 24.09 -40.26 13.52
N TYR A 6 24.18 -40.08 12.20
CA TYR A 6 25.19 -39.23 11.56
C TYR A 6 24.94 -37.74 11.85
N ALA A 7 23.69 -37.28 11.77
CA ALA A 7 23.32 -35.91 12.14
C ALA A 7 23.60 -35.60 13.62
N LEU A 8 23.32 -36.55 14.52
CA LEU A 8 23.62 -36.44 15.95
C LEU A 8 25.12 -36.36 16.23
N SER A 9 25.96 -37.09 15.48
CA SER A 9 27.43 -37.02 15.63
C SER A 9 28.05 -35.69 15.18
N LEU A 10 27.50 -35.05 14.14
CA LEU A 10 27.93 -33.73 13.69
C LEU A 10 27.56 -32.63 14.70
N GLN A 11 26.50 -32.84 15.49
CA GLN A 11 25.99 -31.87 16.44
C GLN A 11 26.84 -31.80 17.73
N GLN A 12 27.64 -32.82 18.06
CA GLN A 12 28.41 -32.87 19.32
C GLN A 12 29.69 -32.02 19.34
N GLY A 13 30.19 -31.58 18.17
CA GLY A 13 31.40 -30.74 18.07
C GLY A 13 31.12 -29.25 17.83
N VAL A 14 29.85 -28.86 17.66
CA VAL A 14 29.45 -27.49 17.33
C VAL A 14 29.09 -26.75 18.61
N PRO A 15 29.70 -25.59 18.90
CA PRO A 15 29.39 -24.82 20.10
C PRO A 15 27.90 -24.48 20.14
N ILE A 16 27.30 -24.53 21.32
CA ILE A 16 25.86 -24.28 21.54
C ILE A 16 25.42 -22.97 20.86
N ALA A 17 26.28 -21.95 20.85
CA ALA A 17 26.05 -20.68 20.15
C ALA A 17 25.79 -20.84 18.63
N ALA A 18 26.50 -21.73 17.94
CA ALA A 18 26.31 -21.99 16.52
C ALA A 18 25.04 -22.81 16.24
N GLN A 19 24.62 -23.68 17.17
CA GLN A 19 23.32 -24.36 17.08
C GLN A 19 22.16 -23.36 17.27
N VAL A 20 22.29 -22.43 18.21
CA VAL A 20 21.30 -21.36 18.40
C VAL A 20 21.19 -20.49 17.16
N LEU A 21 22.32 -20.09 16.56
CA LEU A 21 22.33 -19.28 15.32
C LEU A 21 21.69 -19.99 14.13
N THR A 22 21.92 -21.29 13.95
CA THR A 22 21.32 -22.06 12.85
C THR A 22 19.81 -22.20 13.02
N VAL A 23 19.31 -22.41 14.24
CA VAL A 23 17.86 -22.43 14.53
C VAL A 23 17.24 -21.06 14.26
N ILE A 24 17.88 -19.97 14.69
CA ILE A 24 17.41 -18.59 14.41
C ILE A 24 17.34 -18.35 12.90
N ALA A 25 18.39 -18.71 12.15
CA ALA A 25 18.42 -18.55 10.70
C ALA A 25 17.32 -19.38 10.02
N ALA A 26 17.08 -20.62 10.45
CA ALA A 26 16.02 -21.46 9.93
C ALA A 26 14.62 -20.87 10.20
N ILE A 27 14.40 -20.28 11.38
CA ILE A 27 13.14 -19.59 11.72
C ILE A 27 12.94 -18.36 10.83
N LEU A 28 13.98 -17.55 10.62
CA LEU A 28 13.91 -16.38 9.73
C LEU A 28 13.60 -16.78 8.28
N ILE A 29 14.23 -17.86 7.79
CA ILE A 29 13.96 -18.42 6.45
C ILE A 29 12.52 -18.94 6.37
N ALA A 30 12.04 -19.64 7.40
CA ALA A 30 10.67 -20.15 7.44
C ALA A 30 9.63 -19.01 7.46
N ILE A 31 9.87 -17.95 8.24
CA ILE A 31 9.03 -16.74 8.25
C ILE A 31 9.05 -16.06 6.88
N TYR A 32 10.24 -15.90 6.28
CA TYR A 32 10.37 -15.32 4.95
C TYR A 32 9.63 -16.16 3.89
N ALA A 33 9.78 -17.49 3.93
CA ALA A 33 9.10 -18.42 3.02
C ALA A 33 7.58 -18.42 3.23
N TYR A 34 7.11 -18.36 4.47
CA TYR A 34 5.70 -18.26 4.81
C TYR A 34 5.08 -16.98 4.25
N ASP A 35 5.77 -15.85 4.43
CA ASP A 35 5.33 -14.57 3.88
C ASP A 35 5.43 -14.53 2.36
N TRP A 36 6.44 -15.15 1.77
CA TRP A 36 6.55 -15.31 0.32
C TRP A 36 5.37 -16.12 -0.26
N VAL A 37 4.93 -17.15 0.45
CA VAL A 37 3.78 -17.97 0.05
C VAL A 37 2.46 -17.20 0.22
N ARG A 38 2.38 -16.30 1.21
CA ARG A 38 1.19 -15.50 1.52
C ARG A 38 1.09 -14.16 0.80
N LYS A 39 2.19 -13.61 0.29
CA LYS A 39 2.17 -12.41 -0.57
C LYS A 39 1.21 -12.68 -1.73
N GLU A 40 0.26 -11.75 -1.94
CA GLU A 40 -0.83 -11.82 -2.92
C GLU A 40 -0.38 -12.57 -4.18
N ARG A 41 -0.79 -13.84 -4.30
CA ARG A 41 -0.41 -14.66 -5.45
C ARG A 41 -1.23 -14.20 -6.63
N LEU A 42 -0.49 -13.82 -7.69
CA LEU A 42 -0.99 -13.49 -9.01
C LEU A 42 -2.08 -14.48 -9.42
N SER A 43 -3.15 -14.00 -10.05
CA SER A 43 -3.97 -14.86 -10.90
C SER A 43 -3.03 -15.47 -11.96
N PRO A 44 -2.81 -16.80 -12.00
CA PRO A 44 -1.78 -17.40 -12.84
C PRO A 44 -2.01 -17.26 -14.36
N GLY A 45 -3.11 -16.62 -14.78
CA GLY A 45 -3.52 -16.51 -16.18
C GLY A 45 -3.55 -15.09 -16.75
N ASP A 46 -3.42 -14.04 -15.93
CA ASP A 46 -3.59 -12.66 -16.42
C ASP A 46 -2.23 -11.98 -16.65
N PRO A 47 -2.04 -11.26 -17.77
CA PRO A 47 -0.75 -10.66 -18.11
C PRO A 47 -0.42 -9.48 -17.20
N LEU A 48 0.83 -9.41 -16.73
CA LEU A 48 1.37 -8.24 -16.03
C LEU A 48 1.83 -7.20 -17.04
N ILE A 49 1.24 -6.01 -17.00
CA ILE A 49 1.52 -4.94 -17.95
C ILE A 49 2.68 -4.06 -17.47
N SER A 50 3.65 -3.84 -18.35
CA SER A 50 4.71 -2.86 -18.19
C SER A 50 4.97 -2.10 -19.50
N LEU A 51 5.48 -0.87 -19.38
CA LEU A 51 5.94 -0.07 -20.50
C LEU A 51 7.32 -0.55 -20.96
N ASP A 52 7.63 -0.31 -22.23
CA ASP A 52 8.87 -0.82 -22.82
C ASP A 52 10.08 -0.13 -22.19
N GLY A 53 11.07 -0.92 -21.77
CA GLY A 53 12.26 -0.43 -21.07
C GLY A 53 12.03 0.05 -19.64
N LYS A 54 10.87 -0.27 -19.03
CA LYS A 54 10.57 0.07 -17.62
C LYS A 54 10.23 -1.18 -16.83
N THR A 55 10.52 -1.16 -15.53
CA THR A 55 9.99 -2.19 -14.63
C THR A 55 8.46 -2.05 -14.51
N PRO A 56 7.74 -3.13 -14.17
CA PRO A 56 6.30 -3.05 -13.92
C PRO A 56 5.94 -1.97 -12.89
N GLU A 57 6.75 -1.83 -11.84
CA GLU A 57 6.57 -0.84 -10.78
C GLU A 57 6.79 0.58 -11.31
N GLU A 58 7.90 0.83 -12.03
CA GLU A 58 8.18 2.14 -12.63
C GLU A 58 7.12 2.57 -13.65
N SER A 59 6.59 1.60 -14.39
CA SER A 59 5.52 1.82 -15.36
C SER A 59 4.28 2.38 -14.67
N TRP A 60 3.84 1.75 -13.58
CA TRP A 60 2.69 2.21 -12.84
C TRP A 60 2.95 3.52 -12.06
N ILE A 61 4.08 3.60 -11.37
CA ILE A 61 4.40 4.71 -10.46
C ILE A 61 4.53 6.03 -11.22
N ASN A 62 5.21 6.00 -12.37
CA ASN A 62 5.52 7.22 -13.12
C ASN A 62 4.58 7.45 -14.31
N PHE A 63 4.00 6.38 -14.86
CA PHE A 63 3.20 6.41 -16.09
C PHE A 63 1.91 5.58 -15.97
N PRO A 64 1.07 5.85 -14.94
CA PRO A 64 -0.10 5.00 -14.65
C PRO A 64 -1.10 5.00 -15.80
N LYS A 65 -1.31 6.15 -16.45
CA LYS A 65 -2.27 6.29 -17.55
C LYS A 65 -1.83 5.50 -18.77
N GLU A 66 -0.56 5.65 -19.17
CA GLU A 66 0.03 4.96 -20.30
C GLU A 66 0.03 3.45 -20.08
N THR A 67 0.32 3.02 -18.84
CA THR A 67 0.27 1.61 -18.45
C THR A 67 -1.15 1.04 -18.58
N LEU A 68 -2.18 1.77 -18.11
CA LEU A 68 -3.58 1.33 -18.25
C LEU A 68 -4.04 1.31 -19.70
N VAL A 69 -3.66 2.31 -20.50
CA VAL A 69 -4.00 2.36 -21.94
C VAL A 69 -3.37 1.18 -22.68
N LYS A 70 -2.08 0.90 -22.44
CA LYS A 70 -1.40 -0.28 -23.01
C LYS A 70 -2.09 -1.57 -22.58
N GLY A 71 -2.43 -1.69 -21.30
CA GLY A 71 -3.17 -2.85 -20.78
C GLY A 71 -4.52 -3.07 -21.44
N ALA A 72 -5.33 -2.00 -21.55
CA ALA A 72 -6.64 -2.07 -22.19
C ALA A 72 -6.55 -2.38 -23.71
N GLN A 73 -5.49 -1.94 -24.39
CA GLN A 73 -5.27 -2.26 -25.81
C GLN A 73 -4.86 -3.72 -26.01
N LEU A 74 -4.00 -4.25 -25.15
CA LEU A 74 -3.52 -5.64 -25.22
C LEU A 74 -4.57 -6.63 -24.69
N CYS A 75 -5.42 -6.20 -23.77
CA CYS A 75 -6.41 -7.01 -23.06
C CYS A 75 -7.77 -6.30 -23.03
N PRO A 76 -8.47 -6.16 -24.17
CA PRO A 76 -9.74 -5.42 -24.23
C PRO A 76 -10.85 -6.11 -23.42
N ASP A 77 -10.88 -7.45 -23.48
CA ASP A 77 -11.92 -8.27 -22.88
C ASP A 77 -11.45 -9.17 -21.74
N SER A 78 -10.15 -9.17 -21.46
CA SER A 78 -9.56 -9.98 -20.40
C SER A 78 -9.00 -9.10 -19.28
N PRO A 79 -9.07 -9.55 -18.02
CA PRO A 79 -8.34 -8.92 -16.93
C PRO A 79 -6.83 -8.85 -17.22
N PHE A 80 -6.18 -7.87 -16.62
CA PHE A 80 -4.73 -7.75 -16.66
C PHE A 80 -4.21 -7.22 -15.32
N GLN A 81 -2.93 -7.44 -15.03
CA GLN A 81 -2.32 -7.07 -13.77
C GLN A 81 -1.42 -5.84 -13.92
N ILE A 82 -1.33 -5.05 -12.85
CA ILE A 82 -0.40 -3.93 -12.69
C ILE A 82 0.37 -4.05 -11.39
N ALA A 83 1.59 -3.53 -11.33
CA ALA A 83 2.39 -3.48 -10.11
C ALA A 83 2.17 -2.14 -9.39
N SER A 84 1.26 -2.12 -8.41
CA SER A 84 0.97 -0.93 -7.61
C SER A 84 1.94 -0.74 -6.44
N TYR A 85 1.91 0.42 -5.81
CA TYR A 85 2.58 0.71 -4.52
C TYR A 85 2.20 -0.29 -3.42
N THR A 86 1.01 -0.90 -3.56
CA THR A 86 0.47 -1.82 -2.57
C THR A 86 0.64 -3.30 -2.88
N GLY A 87 1.30 -3.62 -3.98
CA GLY A 87 1.35 -4.97 -4.52
C GLY A 87 0.72 -5.04 -5.90
N ARG A 88 0.60 -6.24 -6.44
CA ARG A 88 0.02 -6.44 -7.77
C ARG A 88 -1.50 -6.34 -7.69
N LYS A 89 -2.10 -5.53 -8.55
CA LYS A 89 -3.56 -5.34 -8.60
C LYS A 89 -4.09 -5.83 -9.93
N LEU A 90 -5.24 -6.50 -9.86
CA LEU A 90 -5.97 -6.97 -11.02
C LEU A 90 -6.88 -5.85 -11.52
N ILE A 91 -6.71 -5.47 -12.78
CA ILE A 91 -7.58 -4.53 -13.47
C ILE A 91 -8.63 -5.33 -14.22
N LEU A 92 -9.89 -5.05 -13.91
CA LEU A 92 -11.04 -5.70 -14.53
C LEU A 92 -11.59 -4.82 -15.67
N PRO A 93 -11.93 -5.42 -16.83
CA PRO A 93 -12.65 -4.71 -17.89
C PRO A 93 -14.00 -4.19 -17.39
N GLN A 94 -14.48 -3.11 -18.04
CA GLN A 94 -15.72 -2.41 -17.65
C GLN A 94 -16.95 -3.32 -17.54
N LYS A 95 -17.00 -4.43 -18.30
CA LYS A 95 -18.12 -5.39 -18.25
C LYS A 95 -18.37 -6.00 -16.86
N TYR A 96 -17.35 -6.05 -16.00
CA TYR A 96 -17.47 -6.56 -14.63
C TYR A 96 -17.89 -5.48 -13.62
N ALA A 97 -18.07 -4.22 -14.03
CA ALA A 97 -18.31 -3.11 -13.11
C ALA A 97 -19.58 -3.30 -12.26
N GLU A 98 -20.68 -3.78 -12.84
CA GLU A 98 -21.92 -4.01 -12.10
C GLU A 98 -21.80 -5.20 -11.13
N GLU A 99 -21.07 -6.25 -11.50
CA GLU A 99 -20.84 -7.40 -10.63
C GLU A 99 -19.98 -7.01 -9.43
N VAL A 100 -18.86 -6.32 -9.68
CA VAL A 100 -17.93 -5.86 -8.64
C VAL A 100 -18.61 -4.89 -7.67
N ARG A 101 -19.51 -4.02 -8.16
CA ARG A 101 -20.21 -3.03 -7.32
C ARG A 101 -21.06 -3.68 -6.23
N VAL A 102 -21.64 -4.84 -6.50
CA VAL A 102 -22.57 -5.52 -5.59
C VAL A 102 -21.87 -6.62 -4.78
N ALA A 103 -20.66 -7.02 -5.18
CA ALA A 103 -19.96 -8.13 -4.58
C ALA A 103 -19.48 -7.81 -3.14
N GLU A 104 -19.89 -8.62 -2.16
CA GLU A 104 -19.52 -8.43 -0.74
C GLU A 104 -18.01 -8.55 -0.47
N ASN A 105 -17.30 -9.29 -1.32
CA ASN A 105 -15.85 -9.45 -1.29
C ASN A 105 -15.09 -8.29 -1.97
N ALA A 106 -15.78 -7.40 -2.68
CA ALA A 106 -15.21 -6.22 -3.33
C ALA A 106 -15.41 -4.94 -2.49
N HIS A 107 -15.49 -5.08 -1.16
CA HIS A 107 -15.67 -3.93 -0.27
C HIS A 107 -14.41 -3.07 -0.21
N PHE A 108 -14.50 -1.84 -0.69
CA PHE A 108 -13.39 -0.89 -0.78
C PHE A 108 -12.60 -0.77 0.53
N THR A 109 -13.29 -0.53 1.65
CA THR A 109 -12.63 -0.37 2.96
C THR A 109 -11.82 -1.59 3.37
N LYS A 110 -12.34 -2.82 3.13
CA LYS A 110 -11.61 -4.05 3.46
C LYS A 110 -10.35 -4.17 2.61
N SER A 111 -10.43 -3.85 1.31
CA SER A 111 -9.28 -3.82 0.41
C SER A 111 -8.21 -2.83 0.87
N VAL A 112 -8.61 -1.60 1.25
CA VAL A 112 -7.68 -0.57 1.73
C VAL A 112 -7.01 -0.97 3.04
N THR A 113 -7.76 -1.56 3.97
CA THR A 113 -7.18 -2.05 5.24
C THR A 113 -6.25 -3.25 5.04
N ALA A 114 -6.51 -4.13 4.07
CA ALA A 114 -5.59 -5.23 3.76
C ALA A 114 -4.27 -4.71 3.12
N ASP A 115 -4.37 -3.61 2.37
CA ASP A 115 -3.26 -2.98 1.65
C ASP A 115 -2.40 -2.05 2.49
N LEU A 116 -2.74 -1.76 3.73
CA LEU A 116 -1.99 -0.79 4.54
C LEU A 116 -1.49 -1.45 5.81
N PRO A 117 -0.29 -1.10 6.30
CA PRO A 117 0.20 -1.62 7.57
C PRO A 117 -0.45 -0.86 8.74
N TRP A 118 -1.79 -0.85 8.76
CA TRP A 118 -2.65 -0.10 9.68
C TRP A 118 -2.45 -0.36 11.19
N PRO A 119 -1.96 -1.54 11.65
CA PRO A 119 -1.70 -1.73 13.07
C PRO A 119 -0.54 -0.86 13.59
N LEU A 120 0.30 -0.32 12.70
CA LEU A 120 1.47 0.46 13.06
C LEU A 120 1.12 1.88 13.50
N PRO A 121 1.90 2.48 14.43
CA PRO A 121 1.84 3.90 14.73
C PRO A 121 2.02 4.72 13.44
N GLY A 122 1.15 5.70 13.19
CA GLY A 122 1.13 6.50 11.96
C GLY A 122 0.17 6.02 10.86
N PHE A 123 -0.37 4.80 10.96
CA PHE A 123 -1.36 4.26 10.01
C PHE A 123 -2.74 3.99 10.66
N LYS A 124 -2.92 4.39 11.92
CA LYS A 124 -4.17 4.16 12.68
C LYS A 124 -5.37 4.96 12.17
N ALA A 125 -5.16 5.94 11.30
CA ALA A 125 -6.25 6.74 10.72
C ALA A 125 -7.10 5.96 9.70
N PHE A 126 -6.54 4.92 9.05
CA PHE A 126 -7.24 4.13 8.03
C PHE A 126 -8.43 3.31 8.56
N PRO A 127 -8.33 2.57 9.68
CA PRO A 127 -9.48 1.85 10.22
C PRO A 127 -10.63 2.77 10.67
N LEU A 128 -10.36 4.07 10.92
CA LEU A 128 -11.38 5.07 11.27
C LEU A 128 -12.19 5.58 10.07
N GLN A 129 -11.80 5.24 8.82
CA GLN A 129 -12.55 5.61 7.62
C GLN A 129 -13.87 4.83 7.48
N HIS A 130 -14.12 3.80 8.31
CA HIS A 130 -15.35 3.00 8.24
C HIS A 130 -16.61 3.80 8.61
N ASP A 131 -16.48 4.91 9.34
CA ASP A 131 -17.62 5.59 9.98
C ASP A 131 -18.13 6.84 9.24
N TYR A 132 -17.57 7.20 8.08
CA TYR A 132 -17.85 8.51 7.47
C TYR A 132 -18.12 8.47 5.96
N ASP A 133 -19.37 8.20 5.62
CA ASP A 133 -19.94 8.53 4.31
C ASP A 133 -20.62 9.90 4.39
N ARG A 134 -19.95 10.95 3.89
CA ARG A 134 -20.52 12.13 3.17
C ARG A 134 -19.54 13.29 3.02
N VAL A 135 -19.74 14.06 1.93
CA VAL A 135 -19.68 15.54 1.79
C VAL A 135 -18.78 16.08 0.65
N LEU A 136 -19.39 16.93 -0.18
CA LEU A 136 -18.87 18.14 -0.87
C LEU A 136 -20.03 19.17 -0.90
N PRO A 137 -19.88 20.49 -1.19
CA PRO A 137 -18.70 21.24 -1.69
C PRO A 137 -18.42 22.59 -0.98
N THR A 138 -17.19 23.14 -1.04
CA THR A 138 -16.96 24.61 -0.97
C THR A 138 -15.58 25.01 -1.54
N VAL A 139 -15.43 25.17 -2.85
CA VAL A 139 -14.32 25.94 -3.43
C VAL A 139 -14.85 26.85 -4.53
N THR A 140 -15.39 27.98 -4.09
CA THR A 140 -15.43 29.25 -4.82
C THR A 140 -15.84 30.32 -3.80
N ARG A 141 -14.87 31.06 -3.24
CA ARG A 141 -15.16 32.35 -2.60
C ARG A 141 -14.50 33.44 -3.42
N GLY A 142 -15.33 34.31 -4.01
CA GLY A 142 -14.92 35.43 -4.85
C GLY A 142 -15.27 35.18 -6.30
N GLY A 143 -16.23 35.93 -6.85
CA GLY A 143 -16.72 35.83 -8.23
C GLY A 143 -15.73 36.33 -9.30
N GLU A 144 -14.42 36.23 -9.05
CA GLU A 144 -13.38 36.65 -9.99
C GLU A 144 -12.65 35.44 -10.58
N TRP A 145 -12.25 35.55 -11.84
CA TRP A 145 -11.50 34.52 -12.54
C TRP A 145 -10.09 34.42 -11.97
N GLN A 146 -9.72 33.21 -11.53
CA GLN A 146 -8.39 32.91 -11.00
C GLN A 146 -7.81 31.69 -11.70
N THR A 147 -6.54 31.75 -12.08
CA THR A 147 -5.83 30.59 -12.64
C THR A 147 -5.27 29.77 -11.49
N ILE A 148 -5.73 28.53 -11.35
CA ILE A 148 -5.30 27.61 -10.29
C ILE A 148 -4.69 26.34 -10.87
N SER A 149 -3.76 25.74 -10.14
CA SER A 149 -3.32 24.36 -10.44
C SER A 149 -4.41 23.39 -10.01
N ILE A 150 -5.01 22.69 -10.97
CA ILE A 150 -6.11 21.72 -10.73
C ILE A 150 -5.66 20.67 -9.70
N ARG A 151 -4.43 20.15 -9.82
CA ARG A 151 -3.88 19.15 -8.89
C ARG A 151 -3.75 19.70 -7.47
N GLY A 152 -3.22 20.91 -7.33
CA GLY A 152 -3.07 21.56 -6.03
C GLY A 152 -4.41 21.88 -5.37
N ALA A 153 -5.34 22.44 -6.14
CA ALA A 153 -6.68 22.79 -5.67
C ALA A 153 -7.51 21.55 -5.27
N ALA A 154 -7.45 20.47 -6.06
CA ALA A 154 -8.15 19.23 -5.74
C ALA A 154 -7.66 18.61 -4.42
N MET A 155 -6.34 18.60 -4.18
CA MET A 155 -5.78 18.09 -2.93
C MET A 155 -6.21 18.92 -1.72
N GLN A 156 -6.25 20.25 -1.86
CA GLN A 156 -6.76 21.12 -0.80
C GLN A 156 -8.25 20.88 -0.53
N ILE A 157 -9.08 20.76 -1.57
CA ILE A 157 -10.51 20.43 -1.42
C ILE A 157 -10.67 19.13 -0.63
N VAL A 158 -9.99 18.07 -1.06
CA VAL A 158 -10.10 16.76 -0.42
C VAL A 158 -9.62 16.83 1.02
N ALA A 159 -8.44 17.42 1.28
CA ALA A 159 -7.91 17.57 2.62
C ALA A 159 -8.86 18.37 3.53
N GLN A 160 -9.43 19.48 3.06
CA GLN A 160 -10.38 20.28 3.82
C GLN A 160 -11.66 19.51 4.15
N ASN A 161 -12.20 18.70 3.21
CA ASN A 161 -13.39 17.90 3.49
C ASN A 161 -13.10 16.81 4.51
N THR A 162 -11.98 16.10 4.35
CA THR A 162 -11.56 15.07 5.31
C THR A 162 -11.34 15.66 6.71
N LEU A 163 -10.63 16.79 6.79
CA LEU A 163 -10.41 17.50 8.05
C LEU A 163 -11.71 18.03 8.65
N ARG A 164 -12.65 18.51 7.84
CA ARG A 164 -13.96 18.97 8.33
C ARG A 164 -14.71 17.85 9.04
N ILE A 165 -14.63 16.63 8.51
CA ILE A 165 -15.25 15.45 9.09
C ILE A 165 -14.51 15.03 10.38
N MET A 166 -13.18 15.00 10.36
CA MET A 166 -12.38 14.46 11.47
C MET A 166 -12.18 15.43 12.63
N VAL A 167 -11.94 16.72 12.36
CA VAL A 167 -11.58 17.74 13.37
C VAL A 167 -12.56 18.92 13.43
N GLY A 168 -13.56 18.93 12.57
CA GLY A 168 -14.62 19.94 12.55
C GLY A 168 -14.31 21.20 11.74
N GLU A 169 -15.29 22.11 11.69
CA GLU A 169 -15.32 23.25 10.76
C GLU A 169 -14.29 24.35 11.07
N LYS A 170 -13.84 24.47 12.33
CA LYS A 170 -12.86 25.49 12.72
C LYS A 170 -11.45 25.16 12.21
N LEU A 171 -11.06 23.89 12.33
CA LEU A 171 -9.71 23.43 12.04
C LEU A 171 -9.52 23.00 10.58
N CYS A 172 -10.60 22.73 9.84
CA CYS A 172 -10.51 22.34 8.43
C CYS A 172 -10.05 23.46 7.48
N ARG A 173 -9.99 24.72 7.94
CA ARG A 173 -9.52 25.87 7.15
C ARG A 173 -8.11 26.31 7.55
N ASP A 174 -7.50 25.64 8.53
CA ASP A 174 -6.14 25.92 8.96
C ASP A 174 -5.16 25.47 7.86
N PRO A 175 -4.43 26.41 7.22
CA PRO A 175 -3.50 26.07 6.14
C PRO A 175 -2.38 25.14 6.59
N GLU A 176 -1.97 25.20 7.85
CA GLU A 176 -0.95 24.31 8.42
C GLU A 176 -1.49 22.88 8.50
N LEU A 177 -2.71 22.71 9.00
CA LEU A 177 -3.35 21.41 9.13
C LEU A 177 -3.67 20.77 7.77
N ILE A 178 -4.09 21.58 6.78
CA ILE A 178 -4.34 21.13 5.40
C ILE A 178 -3.04 20.62 4.76
N ASP A 179 -1.94 21.34 4.96
CA ASP A 179 -0.63 20.99 4.43
C ASP A 179 -0.09 19.70 5.08
N ILE A 180 -0.18 19.59 6.41
CA ILE A 180 0.16 18.37 7.16
C ILE A 180 -0.66 17.19 6.65
N HIS A 181 -1.98 17.34 6.50
CA HIS A 181 -2.85 16.26 6.02
C HIS A 181 -2.49 15.82 4.58
N THR A 182 -2.20 16.78 3.70
CA THR A 182 -1.82 16.50 2.31
C THR A 182 -0.47 15.79 2.23
N ARG A 183 0.52 16.25 3.00
CA ARG A 183 1.85 15.62 3.07
C ARG A 183 1.81 14.25 3.73
N HIS A 184 1.04 14.11 4.82
CA HIS A 184 0.82 12.84 5.50
C HIS A 184 0.28 11.78 4.55
N ALA A 185 -0.77 12.12 3.79
CA ALA A 185 -1.41 11.20 2.87
C ALA A 185 -0.41 10.60 1.88
N GLY A 186 0.47 11.41 1.29
CA GLY A 186 1.52 10.92 0.39
C GLY A 186 2.62 10.10 1.09
N ALA A 187 3.09 10.59 2.24
CA ALA A 187 4.21 9.98 2.96
C ALA A 187 3.87 8.57 3.49
N VAL A 188 2.62 8.36 3.91
CA VAL A 188 2.09 7.07 4.36
C VAL A 188 2.16 6.01 3.25
N PHE A 189 1.78 6.33 2.01
CA PHE A 189 1.86 5.35 0.91
C PHE A 189 3.30 5.00 0.56
N GLY A 190 4.22 5.99 0.60
CA GLY A 190 5.66 5.77 0.44
C GLY A 190 6.21 4.84 1.51
N ALA A 191 6.02 5.16 2.79
CA ALA A 191 6.47 4.33 3.91
C ALA A 191 5.84 2.94 3.90
N GLY A 192 4.55 2.84 3.55
CA GLY A 192 3.87 1.56 3.42
C GLY A 192 4.50 0.67 2.33
N SER A 193 5.02 1.25 1.25
CA SER A 193 5.74 0.50 0.22
C SER A 193 7.10 -0.03 0.72
N GLU A 194 7.83 0.78 1.50
CA GLU A 194 9.14 0.40 2.08
C GLU A 194 8.98 -0.71 3.13
N ILE A 195 7.99 -0.58 4.02
CA ILE A 195 7.70 -1.56 5.07
C ILE A 195 7.38 -2.93 4.45
N ARG A 196 6.67 -2.95 3.32
CA ARG A 196 6.29 -4.20 2.61
C ARG A 196 7.41 -4.89 1.86
N ALA A 197 8.57 -4.26 1.73
CA ALA A 197 9.79 -4.96 1.30
C ALA A 197 10.17 -6.06 2.31
N PHE A 198 9.79 -5.89 3.59
CA PHE A 198 10.06 -6.83 4.67
C PHE A 198 8.88 -7.78 4.92
N PRO A 199 9.14 -8.98 5.48
CA PRO A 199 8.10 -9.84 6.05
C PRO A 199 7.29 -9.10 7.13
N THR A 200 6.00 -9.39 7.22
CA THR A 200 5.02 -8.89 8.19
C THR A 200 5.53 -8.94 9.63
N ALA A 201 6.17 -10.03 10.03
CA ALA A 201 6.75 -10.19 11.36
C ALA A 201 7.86 -9.19 11.67
N LEU A 202 8.53 -8.67 10.64
CA LEU A 202 9.62 -7.71 10.75
C LEU A 202 9.20 -6.27 10.47
N TRP A 203 7.92 -6.00 10.18
CA TRP A 203 7.43 -4.65 9.85
C TRP A 203 7.70 -3.63 10.95
N THR A 204 7.79 -4.03 12.22
CA THR A 204 8.06 -3.13 13.36
C THR A 204 9.41 -2.42 13.27
N ILE A 205 10.42 -3.04 12.65
CA ILE A 205 11.77 -2.50 12.52
C ILE A 205 11.83 -1.34 11.50
N PRO A 206 11.47 -1.51 10.22
CA PRO A 206 11.41 -0.42 9.27
C PRO A 206 10.33 0.61 9.64
N ALA A 207 9.23 0.18 10.27
CA ALA A 207 8.17 1.10 10.70
C ALA A 207 8.65 2.18 11.66
N HIS A 208 9.55 1.85 12.60
CA HIS A 208 10.11 2.86 13.50
C HIS A 208 10.86 3.94 12.73
N LYS A 209 11.72 3.52 11.78
CA LYS A 209 12.51 4.42 10.96
C LYS A 209 11.64 5.26 10.01
N SER A 210 10.71 4.63 9.31
CA SER A 210 9.80 5.33 8.40
C SER A 210 8.85 6.27 9.14
N ALA A 211 8.40 5.92 10.35
CA ALA A 211 7.60 6.83 11.18
C ALA A 211 8.41 8.07 11.59
N GLU A 212 9.66 7.89 12.05
CA GLU A 212 10.56 9.03 12.36
C GLU A 212 10.80 9.92 11.13
N GLU A 213 11.02 9.33 9.95
CA GLU A 213 11.17 10.10 8.72
C GLU A 213 9.90 10.83 8.29
N ILE A 214 8.71 10.23 8.49
CA ILE A 214 7.42 10.91 8.26
C ILE A 214 7.31 12.10 9.22
N TRP A 215 7.60 11.91 10.51
CA TRP A 215 7.57 12.99 11.51
C TRP A 215 8.58 14.11 11.23
N LEU A 216 9.77 13.80 10.71
CA LEU A 216 10.78 14.79 10.35
C LEU A 216 10.44 15.58 9.07
N LYS A 217 9.60 15.01 8.20
CA LYS A 217 9.10 15.64 6.97
C LYS A 217 7.75 16.35 7.18
N MET A 218 7.19 16.26 8.39
CA MET A 218 5.95 16.90 8.84
C MET A 218 6.20 18.28 9.43
#